data_AF-X1T826-F1
#
_entry.id   AF-X1T826-F1
#
_cell.length_a   1.000
_cell.length_b   1.000
_cell.length_c   1.000
_cell.angle_alpha   90.00
_cell.angle_beta   90.00
_cell.angle_gamma   90.00
#
_symmetry.space_group_name_H-M   'P 1'
#
loop_
_entity.id
_entity.type
_entity.pdbx_description
1 polymer ?
#
loop_
_entity_poly.entity_id
_entity_poly.type
_entity_poly.pdbx_seq_one_letter_code
_entity_poly.pdbx_strand_id
1 'polypeptide(L)'
;MKALLIEVDFSTGRRAGGIQTKNNPNLMCHGWQDLESTPGLEIRLVMDGNTKPYENIPGITILNGKAAINEAIQANIPTKYAVKDKELLLAHLKEKRISLDTFAGKTLDRVAKDLFAQGLAGIVERKPGLV
;
A
#
# COMPACT_ATOMS: atom_id res chain seq x y z
N MET A 1 10.53 -13.66 -16.89
CA MET A 1 9.87 -13.56 -15.57
C MET A 1 8.51 -12.92 -15.76
N LYS A 2 7.44 -13.52 -15.23
CA LYS A 2 6.10 -12.95 -15.27
C LYS A 2 5.52 -12.88 -13.86
N ALA A 3 4.62 -11.95 -13.62
CA ALA A 3 3.91 -11.83 -12.36
C ALA A 3 2.46 -11.38 -12.58
N LEU A 4 1.67 -11.49 -11.51
CA LEU A 4 0.32 -10.97 -11.41
C LEU A 4 0.32 -9.87 -10.36
N LEU A 5 -0.27 -8.72 -10.66
CA LEU A 5 -0.80 -7.81 -9.66
C LEU A 5 -2.26 -8.20 -9.43
N ILE A 6 -2.62 -8.48 -8.19
CA ILE A 6 -3.92 -9.06 -7.84
C ILE A 6 -4.59 -8.15 -6.81
N GLU A 7 -5.84 -7.79 -7.05
CA GLU A 7 -6.71 -7.18 -6.05
C GLU A 7 -7.13 -8.21 -5.00
N VAL A 8 -7.01 -7.83 -3.73
CA VAL A 8 -7.23 -8.69 -2.57
C VAL A 8 -8.07 -7.98 -1.53
N ASP A 9 -9.09 -8.67 -1.03
CA ASP A 9 -9.71 -8.32 0.23
C ASP A 9 -8.99 -9.08 1.35
N PHE A 10 -8.12 -8.39 2.09
CA PHE A 10 -7.36 -8.98 3.19
C PHE A 10 -8.22 -9.33 4.41
N SER A 11 -9.43 -8.78 4.54
CA SER A 11 -10.33 -9.12 5.65
C SER A 11 -10.95 -10.51 5.47
N THR A 12 -11.23 -10.89 4.22
CA THR A 12 -11.80 -12.20 3.87
C THR A 12 -10.78 -13.17 3.26
N GLY A 13 -9.61 -12.68 2.87
CA GLY A 13 -8.59 -13.42 2.14
C GLY A 13 -8.93 -13.69 0.67
N ARG A 14 -10.03 -13.11 0.15
CA ARG A 14 -10.49 -13.31 -1.22
C ARG A 14 -9.64 -12.51 -2.19
N ARG A 15 -9.34 -13.12 -3.33
CA ARG A 15 -8.54 -12.54 -4.42
C ARG A 15 -9.40 -12.42 -5.67
N ALA A 16 -9.11 -11.43 -6.50
CA ALA A 16 -9.66 -11.32 -7.84
C ALA A 16 -9.58 -12.67 -8.59
N GLY A 17 -10.63 -12.97 -9.37
CA GLY A 17 -10.76 -14.24 -10.08
C GLY A 17 -10.96 -15.48 -9.19
N GLY A 18 -11.10 -15.33 -7.87
CA GLY A 18 -11.18 -16.47 -6.96
C GLY A 18 -9.86 -17.25 -6.87
N ILE A 19 -8.72 -16.61 -7.17
CA ILE A 19 -7.41 -17.27 -7.14
C ILE A 19 -7.17 -17.87 -5.76
N GLN A 20 -6.94 -19.19 -5.75
CA GLN A 20 -6.44 -19.91 -4.59
C GLN A 20 -4.92 -19.97 -4.64
N THR A 21 -4.29 -19.47 -3.59
CA THR A 21 -2.83 -19.33 -3.55
C THR A 21 -2.14 -20.29 -2.59
N LYS A 22 -2.87 -20.80 -1.59
CA LYS A 22 -2.35 -21.69 -0.54
C LYS A 22 -1.75 -22.99 -1.10
N ASN A 23 -2.30 -23.49 -2.21
CA ASN A 23 -1.92 -24.76 -2.83
C ASN A 23 -1.47 -24.61 -4.29
N ASN A 24 -1.11 -23.39 -4.71
CA ASN A 24 -0.66 -23.14 -6.08
C ASN A 24 0.87 -22.93 -6.11
N PRO A 25 1.66 -23.99 -6.39
CA PRO A 25 3.12 -23.89 -6.38
C PRO A 25 3.64 -22.95 -7.49
N ASN A 26 2.82 -22.64 -8.50
CA ASN A 26 3.20 -21.78 -9.61
C ASN A 26 2.97 -20.29 -9.32
N LEU A 27 2.38 -19.94 -8.16
CA LEU A 27 2.13 -18.55 -7.74
C LEU A 27 2.85 -18.20 -6.43
N MET A 28 4.10 -17.76 -6.54
CA MET A 28 4.92 -17.39 -5.38
C MET A 28 4.72 -15.92 -4.97
N CYS A 29 4.56 -15.67 -3.67
CA CYS A 29 4.55 -14.32 -3.11
C CYS A 29 5.94 -14.00 -2.55
N HIS A 30 6.63 -13.01 -3.11
CA HIS A 30 7.95 -12.55 -2.65
C HIS A 30 7.87 -11.30 -1.75
N GLY A 31 6.70 -11.06 -1.13
CA GLY A 31 6.59 -10.14 0.00
C GLY A 31 6.14 -8.72 -0.31
N TRP A 32 5.85 -8.37 -1.57
CA TRP A 32 5.20 -7.07 -1.85
C TRP A 32 3.68 -7.19 -1.78
N GLN A 33 3.09 -6.42 -0.85
CA GLN A 33 1.66 -6.26 -0.66
C GLN A 33 1.38 -4.81 -0.26
N ASP A 34 0.29 -4.25 -0.75
CA ASP A 34 -0.27 -3.02 -0.25
C ASP A 34 -1.55 -3.32 0.52
N LEU A 35 -1.46 -3.21 1.85
CA LEU A 35 -2.56 -3.43 2.78
C LEU A 35 -3.40 -2.16 3.00
N GLU A 36 -2.94 -1.01 2.49
CA GLU A 36 -3.55 0.30 2.75
C GLU A 36 -4.51 0.73 1.63
N SER A 37 -4.43 0.10 0.45
CA SER A 37 -5.41 0.27 -0.63
C SER A 37 -6.71 -0.50 -0.37
N THR A 38 -7.78 -0.08 -1.04
CA THR A 38 -9.08 -0.76 -1.03
C THR A 38 -9.60 -0.84 -2.47
N PRO A 39 -9.63 -2.02 -3.11
CA PRO A 39 -9.12 -3.30 -2.60
C PRO A 39 -7.61 -3.24 -2.34
N GLY A 40 -7.11 -4.10 -1.45
CA GLY A 40 -5.68 -4.25 -1.24
C GLY A 40 -5.01 -4.87 -2.46
N LEU A 41 -3.69 -4.81 -2.54
CA LEU A 41 -2.93 -5.33 -3.68
C LEU A 41 -1.86 -6.32 -3.24
N GLU A 42 -1.60 -7.35 -4.04
CA GLU A 42 -0.42 -8.20 -3.89
C GLU A 42 0.20 -8.53 -5.24
N ILE A 43 1.52 -8.76 -5.24
CA ILE A 43 2.22 -9.27 -6.43
C ILE A 43 2.60 -10.73 -6.20
N ARG A 44 2.32 -11.57 -7.21
CA ARG A 44 2.76 -12.97 -7.25
C ARG A 44 3.51 -13.29 -8.51
N LEU A 45 4.68 -13.91 -8.38
CA LEU A 45 5.44 -14.42 -9.52
C LEU A 45 4.77 -15.68 -10.07
N VAL A 46 4.69 -15.76 -11.39
CA VAL A 46 4.20 -16.93 -12.13
C VAL A 46 5.41 -17.77 -12.52
N MET A 47 5.66 -18.84 -11.75
CA MET A 47 6.91 -19.61 -11.82
C MET A 47 7.06 -20.42 -13.11
N ASP A 48 5.95 -20.95 -13.62
CA ASP A 48 5.88 -21.68 -14.90
C ASP A 48 5.75 -20.74 -16.11
N GLY A 49 5.64 -19.43 -15.88
CA GLY A 49 5.43 -18.40 -16.91
C GLY A 49 4.06 -18.45 -17.61
N ASN A 50 3.15 -19.32 -17.20
CA ASN A 50 1.84 -19.48 -17.82
C ASN A 50 0.82 -18.52 -17.21
N THR A 51 0.61 -17.39 -17.90
CA THR A 51 -0.36 -16.36 -17.48
C THR A 51 -1.77 -16.57 -18.00
N LYS A 52 -1.95 -17.49 -18.95
CA LYS A 52 -3.21 -17.71 -19.67
C LYS A 52 -4.43 -17.90 -18.76
N PRO A 53 -4.35 -18.63 -17.63
CA PRO A 53 -5.50 -18.79 -16.73
C PRO A 53 -5.96 -17.50 -16.04
N TYR A 54 -5.13 -16.46 -16.06
CA TYR A 54 -5.34 -15.21 -15.32
C TYR A 54 -5.63 -14.02 -16.24
N GLU A 55 -5.63 -14.23 -17.55
CA GLU A 55 -5.90 -13.20 -18.54
C GLU A 55 -7.38 -12.80 -18.52
N ASN A 56 -7.65 -11.51 -18.70
CA ASN A 56 -9.00 -10.92 -18.75
C ASN A 56 -9.85 -11.11 -17.49
N ILE A 57 -9.23 -11.41 -16.35
CA ILE A 57 -9.91 -11.45 -15.05
C ILE A 57 -9.91 -10.04 -14.45
N PRO A 58 -11.09 -9.45 -14.14
CA PRO A 58 -11.17 -8.18 -13.44
C PRO A 58 -10.41 -8.22 -12.11
N GLY A 59 -9.62 -7.17 -11.85
CA GLY A 59 -8.77 -7.08 -10.66
C GLY A 59 -7.45 -7.87 -10.76
N ILE A 60 -7.09 -8.36 -11.95
CA ILE A 60 -5.78 -8.97 -12.22
C ILE A 60 -5.09 -8.26 -13.38
N THR A 61 -3.84 -7.87 -13.15
CA THR A 61 -2.96 -7.31 -14.19
C THR A 61 -1.75 -8.21 -14.39
N ILE A 62 -1.47 -8.56 -15.65
CA ILE A 62 -0.28 -9.33 -16.02
C ILE A 62 0.93 -8.40 -16.12
N LEU A 63 2.00 -8.73 -15.40
CA LEU A 63 3.24 -7.99 -15.37
C LEU A 63 4.34 -8.76 -16.11
N ASN A 64 4.78 -8.22 -17.23
CA ASN A 64 5.77 -8.86 -18.11
C ASN A 64 7.18 -8.34 -17.83
N GLY A 65 7.96 -9.11 -17.08
CA GLY A 65 9.34 -8.79 -16.77
C GLY A 65 9.54 -7.93 -15.52
N LYS A 66 10.80 -7.77 -15.13
CA LYS A 66 11.19 -7.04 -13.91
C LYS A 66 10.80 -5.56 -13.96
N ALA A 67 10.91 -4.92 -15.12
CA ALA A 67 10.55 -3.51 -15.29
C ALA A 67 9.08 -3.26 -14.97
N ALA A 68 8.16 -4.02 -15.58
CA ALA A 68 6.73 -3.91 -15.32
C ALA A 68 6.37 -4.19 -13.85
N ILE A 69 7.08 -5.12 -13.20
CA ILE A 69 6.89 -5.39 -11.76
C ILE A 69 7.31 -4.20 -10.92
N ASN A 70 8.48 -3.63 -11.18
CA ASN A 70 8.97 -2.47 -10.44
C ASN A 70 8.09 -1.24 -10.66
N GLU A 71 7.63 -1.01 -11.88
CA GLU A 71 6.68 0.07 -12.20
C GLU A 71 5.35 -0.11 -11.47
N ALA A 72 4.80 -1.33 -11.46
CA ALA A 72 3.58 -1.64 -10.72
C ALA A 72 3.75 -1.43 -9.22
N ILE A 73 4.89 -1.84 -8.64
CA ILE A 73 5.20 -1.55 -7.24
C ILE A 73 5.24 -0.04 -7.02
N GLN A 74 6.06 0.70 -7.77
CA GLN A 74 6.23 2.15 -7.59
C GLN A 74 4.93 2.95 -7.75
N ALA A 75 4.07 2.52 -8.67
CA ALA A 75 2.75 3.12 -8.86
C ALA A 75 1.87 2.97 -7.62
N ASN A 76 1.99 1.85 -6.90
CA ASN A 76 1.10 1.44 -5.81
C ASN A 76 1.75 1.45 -4.41
N ILE A 77 3.01 1.89 -4.27
CA ILE A 77 3.59 2.11 -2.94
C ILE A 77 2.74 3.17 -2.23
N PRO A 78 2.17 2.87 -1.05
CA PRO A 78 1.36 3.84 -0.34
C PRO A 78 2.22 4.98 0.18
N THR A 79 1.70 6.19 -0.01
CA THR A 79 2.30 7.40 0.53
C THR A 79 2.30 7.36 2.05
N LYS A 80 3.44 7.71 2.66
CA LYS A 80 3.61 7.76 4.11
C LYS A 80 3.67 9.20 4.59
N TYR A 81 3.19 9.42 5.80
CA TYR A 81 3.20 10.72 6.47
C TYR A 81 3.98 10.58 7.76
N ALA A 82 4.88 11.53 8.02
CA ALA A 82 5.72 11.51 9.22
C ALA A 82 5.86 12.90 9.80
N VAL A 83 5.93 12.98 11.12
CA VAL A 83 6.27 14.22 11.83
C VAL A 83 7.76 14.50 11.59
N LYS A 84 8.06 15.56 10.85
CA LYS A 84 9.44 16.04 10.61
C LYS A 84 9.87 17.05 11.66
N ASP A 85 8.95 17.91 12.07
CA ASP A 85 9.20 18.95 13.07
C ASP A 85 8.07 18.94 14.10
N LYS A 86 8.39 18.38 15.27
CA LYS A 86 7.44 18.22 16.35
C LYS A 86 7.07 19.56 16.99
N GLU A 87 8.01 20.49 17.12
CA GLU A 87 7.76 21.78 17.76
C GLU A 87 6.84 22.63 16.90
N LEU A 88 7.10 22.67 15.59
CA LEU A 88 6.24 23.34 14.63
C LEU A 88 4.82 22.75 14.61
N LEU A 89 4.70 21.41 14.64
CA LEU A 89 3.40 20.74 14.71
C LEU A 89 2.63 21.14 15.98
N LEU A 90 3.29 21.12 17.15
CA LEU A 90 2.67 21.49 18.42
C LEU A 90 2.25 22.96 18.46
N ALA A 91 3.07 23.87 17.92
CA ALA A 91 2.72 25.28 17.82
C ALA A 91 1.46 25.51 16.96
N HIS A 92 1.39 24.83 15.81
CA HIS A 92 0.26 24.97 14.88
C HIS A 92 -1.02 24.30 15.42
N LEU A 93 -0.90 23.18 16.15
CA LEU A 93 -2.03 22.57 16.87
C LEU A 93 -2.62 23.53 17.90
N LYS A 94 -1.77 24.21 18.67
CA LYS A 94 -2.18 25.22 19.65
C LYS A 94 -2.86 26.42 18.98
N GLU A 95 -2.30 26.91 17.87
CA GLU A 95 -2.87 28.01 17.07
C GLU A 95 -4.28 27.65 16.56
N LYS A 96 -4.45 26.44 16.02
CA LYS A 96 -5.75 25.94 15.55
C LYS A 96 -6.70 25.49 16.67
N ARG A 97 -6.31 25.62 17.94
CA ARG A 97 -7.06 25.19 19.12
C ARG A 97 -7.46 23.71 19.10
N ILE A 98 -6.62 22.87 18.52
CA ILE A 98 -6.82 21.41 18.47
C ILE A 98 -6.13 20.82 19.71
N SER A 99 -6.91 20.22 20.63
CA SER A 99 -6.33 19.57 21.81
C SER A 99 -5.62 18.27 21.42
N LEU A 100 -4.47 18.00 22.05
CA LEU A 100 -3.77 16.72 21.96
C LEU A 100 -4.61 15.55 22.49
N ASP A 101 -5.54 15.82 23.40
CA ASP A 101 -6.45 14.80 23.97
C ASP A 101 -7.35 14.18 22.89
N THR A 102 -7.62 14.92 21.79
CA THR A 102 -8.34 14.41 20.61
C THR A 102 -7.64 13.20 19.98
N PHE A 103 -6.34 13.04 20.24
CA PHE A 103 -5.50 11.96 19.73
C PHE A 103 -5.08 10.97 20.82
N ALA A 104 -5.68 11.03 22.02
CA ALA A 104 -5.37 10.12 23.10
C ALA A 104 -5.48 8.65 22.65
N GLY A 105 -4.47 7.84 22.98
CA GLY A 105 -4.39 6.44 22.58
C GLY A 105 -3.97 6.19 21.12
N LYS A 106 -3.71 7.24 20.33
CA LYS A 106 -3.15 7.12 18.97
C LYS A 106 -1.69 7.58 18.96
N THR A 107 -0.86 6.89 18.19
CA THR A 107 0.49 7.36 17.90
C THR A 107 0.43 8.52 16.90
N LEU A 108 1.40 9.44 16.97
CA LEU A 108 1.49 10.57 16.04
C LEU A 108 1.57 10.10 14.58
N ASP A 109 2.26 9.00 14.30
CA ASP A 109 2.34 8.43 12.95
C ASP A 109 0.97 7.97 12.42
N ARG A 110 0.10 7.47 13.31
CA ARG A 110 -1.24 7.02 12.94
C ARG A 110 -2.18 8.17 12.59
N VAL A 111 -1.95 9.35 13.16
CA VAL A 111 -2.75 10.56 12.89
C VAL A 111 -2.06 11.50 11.90
N ALA A 112 -0.80 11.27 11.56
CA ALA A 112 0.00 12.16 10.70
C ALA A 112 -0.66 12.41 9.35
N LYS A 113 -1.28 11.38 8.74
CA LYS A 113 -2.05 11.53 7.49
C LYS A 113 -3.21 12.51 7.65
N ASP A 114 -4.02 12.34 8.69
CA ASP A 114 -5.20 13.18 8.95
C ASP A 114 -4.79 14.62 9.31
N LEU A 115 -3.72 14.78 10.08
CA LEU A 115 -3.16 16.07 10.47
C LEU A 115 -2.58 16.82 9.27
N PHE A 116 -1.88 16.11 8.37
CA PHE A 116 -1.39 16.68 7.11
C PHE A 116 -2.55 17.12 6.21
N ALA A 117 -3.60 16.32 6.07
CA ALA A 117 -4.79 16.66 5.30
C ALA A 117 -5.53 17.91 5.86
N GLN A 118 -5.44 18.17 7.17
CA GLN A 118 -5.95 19.39 7.81
C GLN A 118 -5.02 20.61 7.65
N GLY A 119 -3.94 20.47 6.90
CA GLY A 119 -2.96 21.52 6.64
C GLY A 119 -2.15 21.90 7.88
N LEU A 120 -1.84 20.93 8.76
CA LEU A 120 -0.94 21.19 9.88
C LEU A 120 0.53 21.15 9.43
N ALA A 121 1.27 22.17 9.85
CA ALA A 121 2.70 22.26 9.64
C ALA A 121 3.48 21.23 10.47
N GLY A 122 4.74 20.98 10.11
CA GLY A 122 5.61 20.03 10.81
C GLY A 122 5.44 18.57 10.41
N ILE A 123 4.50 18.26 9.51
CA ILE A 123 4.30 16.94 8.91
C ILE A 123 4.75 16.97 7.46
N VAL A 124 5.41 15.91 7.01
CA VAL A 124 5.81 15.75 5.62
C VAL A 124 5.20 14.50 5.01
N GLU A 125 4.80 14.64 3.76
CA GLU A 125 4.45 13.53 2.88
C GLU A 125 5.74 12.95 2.27
N ARG A 126 5.86 11.61 2.26
CA ARG A 126 6.94 10.90 1.61
C ARG A 126 6.38 9.74 0.83
N LYS A 127 6.72 9.65 -0.46
CA LYS A 127 6.52 8.45 -1.25
C LYS A 127 7.80 7.60 -1.16
N PRO A 128 7.76 6.42 -0.52
CA PRO A 128 8.91 5.52 -0.51
C PRO A 128 9.30 5.13 -1.95
N GLY A 129 10.59 5.04 -2.22
CA GLY A 129 11.11 4.49 -3.47
C GLY A 129 11.53 3.03 -3.31
N LEU A 130 11.54 2.28 -4.41
CA LEU A 130 12.27 1.01 -4.50
C LEU A 130 13.77 1.26 -4.23
N VAL A 131 14.34 0.42 -3.36
CA VAL A 131 15.79 0.37 -3.07
C VAL A 131 16.46 -0.61 -4.02
#